data_AF-A0A522W6U9-F1
#
_entry.id   AF-A0A522W6U9-F1
#
_cell.length_a   1.000
_cell.length_b   1.000
_cell.length_c   1.000
_cell.angle_alpha   90.00
_cell.angle_beta   90.00
_cell.angle_gamma   90.00
#
_symmetry.space_group_name_H-M   'P 1'
#
loop_
_entity.id
_entity.type
_entity.pdbx_description
1 polymer ?
#
loop_
_entity_poly.entity_id
_entity_poly.type
_entity_poly.pdbx_seq_one_letter_code
_entity_poly.pdbx_strand_id
1 'polypeptide(L)'
;MNRREFLKQTGRTLLSATIPVVVPGLVGNVLAGGAKVNLKIGYLPITDHLLMIASEREPFRTVDLQPVKFSSWPEIAEALKAGAIDGAFLLTPIGLTLRRKGAPVRVVLLGHRNGSVITVKNSGEINRVEDLKGKTIAIPSPFSTHNILLRKVLTEKNIDPAR
;
A
#
# COMPACT_ATOMS: atom_id res chain seq x y z
N MET A 1 -40.64 0.08 -13.36
CA MET A 1 -39.64 1.07 -12.90
C MET A 1 -38.26 0.65 -13.42
N ASN A 2 -37.64 1.45 -14.29
CA ASN A 2 -36.41 1.06 -14.98
C ASN A 2 -35.16 1.30 -14.11
N ARG A 3 -34.16 0.40 -14.17
CA ARG A 3 -32.88 0.48 -13.42
C ARG A 3 -32.19 1.84 -13.53
N ARG A 4 -32.34 2.51 -14.69
CA ARG A 4 -31.78 3.83 -14.98
C ARG A 4 -32.47 4.98 -14.22
N GLU A 5 -33.75 4.84 -13.91
CA GLU A 5 -34.52 5.82 -13.11
C GLU A 5 -34.17 5.69 -11.63
N PHE A 6 -34.08 4.45 -11.13
CA PHE A 6 -33.72 4.17 -9.74
C PHE A 6 -32.34 4.72 -9.36
N LEU A 7 -31.33 4.57 -10.23
CA LEU A 7 -29.98 5.10 -10.03
C LEU A 7 -29.93 6.65 -10.03
N LYS A 8 -30.81 7.31 -10.79
CA LYS A 8 -30.90 8.78 -10.81
C LYS A 8 -31.56 9.33 -9.54
N GLN A 9 -32.54 8.62 -8.98
CA GLN A 9 -33.21 9.03 -7.74
C GLN A 9 -32.36 8.77 -6.49
N THR A 10 -31.63 7.65 -6.43
CA THR A 10 -30.70 7.37 -5.32
C THR A 10 -29.49 8.30 -5.32
N GLY A 11 -29.00 8.71 -6.50
CA GLY A 11 -27.87 9.65 -6.61
C GLY A 11 -28.15 11.07 -6.09
N ARG A 12 -29.41 11.52 -6.07
CA ARG A 12 -29.77 12.90 -5.65
C ARG A 12 -30.08 13.06 -4.16
N THR A 13 -30.28 11.96 -3.43
CA THR A 13 -30.73 12.02 -2.02
C THR A 13 -29.57 11.98 -1.01
N LEU A 14 -28.36 11.58 -1.43
CA LEU A 14 -27.18 11.52 -0.54
C LEU A 14 -26.42 12.84 -0.42
N LEU A 15 -26.87 13.92 -1.07
CA LEU A 15 -26.21 15.23 -1.08
C LEU A 15 -26.58 16.16 0.10
N SER A 16 -27.36 15.70 1.08
CA SER A 16 -27.90 16.58 2.15
C SER A 16 -27.55 16.20 3.60
N ALA A 17 -26.70 15.20 3.84
CA ALA A 17 -26.33 14.83 5.22
C ALA A 17 -24.92 15.31 5.56
N THR A 18 -24.73 16.61 5.74
CA THR A 18 -23.51 17.16 6.36
C THR A 18 -23.60 17.06 7.88
N ILE A 19 -22.83 16.13 8.47
CA ILE A 19 -22.48 16.19 9.90
C ILE A 19 -21.20 17.02 10.01
N PRO A 20 -21.19 18.18 10.68
CA PRO A 20 -19.98 18.95 10.85
C PRO A 20 -19.17 18.39 12.02
N VAL A 21 -18.10 17.64 11.73
CA VAL A 21 -17.00 17.47 12.69
C VAL A 21 -16.01 18.60 12.41
N VAL A 22 -16.10 19.64 13.22
CA VAL A 22 -15.21 20.80 13.16
C VAL A 22 -13.88 20.43 13.81
N VAL A 23 -12.83 20.25 13.00
CA VAL A 23 -11.43 20.32 13.46
C VAL A 23 -10.93 21.74 13.16
N PRO A 24 -10.65 22.58 14.17
CA PRO A 24 -10.12 23.92 13.93
C PRO A 24 -8.71 23.83 13.33
N GLY A 25 -8.53 24.38 12.12
CA GLY A 25 -7.20 24.53 11.49
C GLY A 25 -7.09 24.15 10.01
N LEU A 26 -8.15 23.61 9.38
CA LEU A 26 -8.11 23.17 7.97
C LEU A 26 -9.20 23.81 7.08
N VAL A 27 -9.99 24.75 7.61
CA VAL A 27 -11.19 25.29 6.92
C VAL A 27 -10.93 26.66 6.30
N GLY A 28 -9.79 26.78 5.58
CA GLY A 28 -9.42 28.03 4.91
C GLY A 28 -9.74 28.12 3.43
N ASN A 29 -9.91 27.01 2.70
CA ASN A 29 -9.85 27.08 1.22
C ASN A 29 -10.74 26.12 0.42
N VAL A 30 -11.77 25.50 1.01
CA VAL A 30 -12.55 24.47 0.29
C VAL A 30 -13.77 25.02 -0.46
N LEU A 31 -13.99 26.34 -0.51
CA LEU A 31 -15.20 26.95 -1.12
C LEU A 31 -14.97 27.78 -2.39
N ALA A 32 -13.79 27.77 -2.98
CA ALA A 32 -13.60 28.23 -4.37
C ALA A 32 -13.46 26.99 -5.27
N GLY A 33 -13.76 27.09 -6.57
CA GLY A 33 -13.44 26.07 -7.58
C GLY A 33 -11.92 25.88 -7.73
N GLY A 34 -11.30 25.37 -6.66
CA GLY A 34 -9.89 25.48 -6.34
C GLY A 34 -9.04 24.48 -7.10
N ALA A 35 -7.80 24.87 -7.36
CA ALA A 35 -6.78 24.04 -7.96
C ALA A 35 -6.73 22.67 -7.26
N LYS A 36 -6.71 21.60 -8.06
CA LYS A 36 -6.56 20.24 -7.52
C LYS A 36 -5.26 20.15 -6.72
N VAL A 37 -5.31 19.40 -5.63
CA VAL A 37 -4.08 19.07 -4.88
C VAL A 37 -3.32 18.01 -5.68
N ASN A 38 -2.14 18.34 -6.17
CA ASN A 38 -1.27 17.39 -6.85
C ASN A 38 -0.60 16.48 -5.81
N LEU A 39 -0.72 15.16 -5.96
CA LEU A 39 -0.11 14.18 -5.07
C LEU A 39 0.68 13.14 -5.87
N LYS A 40 2.00 13.10 -5.67
CA LYS A 40 2.89 12.08 -6.24
C LYS A 40 2.97 10.89 -5.31
N ILE A 41 2.47 9.74 -5.75
CA ILE A 41 2.46 8.52 -4.93
C ILE A 41 3.33 7.43 -5.56
N GLY A 42 4.39 7.03 -4.85
CA GLY A 42 5.30 5.99 -5.28
C GLY A 42 4.71 4.57 -5.15
N TYR A 43 4.95 3.73 -6.15
CA TYR A 43 4.53 2.32 -6.13
C TYR A 43 5.47 1.41 -6.95
N LEU A 44 5.47 0.13 -6.60
CA LEU A 44 5.98 -0.95 -7.46
C LEU A 44 4.84 -1.57 -8.29
N PRO A 45 5.10 -2.04 -9.52
CA PRO A 45 4.08 -2.66 -10.39
C PRO A 45 3.76 -4.11 -9.94
N ILE A 46 3.13 -4.25 -8.77
CA ILE A 46 2.69 -5.51 -8.17
C ILE A 46 1.20 -5.45 -7.84
N THR A 47 0.57 -6.62 -7.67
CA THR A 47 -0.87 -6.75 -7.43
C THR A 47 -1.36 -5.96 -6.22
N ASP A 48 -0.56 -5.90 -5.14
CA ASP A 48 -0.93 -5.16 -3.92
C ASP A 48 -1.04 -3.64 -4.13
N HIS A 49 -0.45 -3.12 -5.21
CA HIS A 49 -0.49 -1.69 -5.58
C HIS A 49 -1.44 -1.41 -6.75
N LEU A 50 -2.35 -2.34 -7.06
CA LEU A 50 -3.29 -2.20 -8.18
C LEU A 50 -4.07 -0.89 -8.13
N LEU A 51 -4.36 -0.35 -6.95
CA LEU A 51 -5.05 0.94 -6.79
C LEU A 51 -4.31 2.09 -7.48
N MET A 52 -2.98 2.09 -7.50
CA MET A 52 -2.20 3.14 -8.18
C MET A 52 -2.31 3.03 -9.69
N ILE A 53 -2.25 1.81 -10.22
CA ILE A 53 -2.43 1.56 -11.66
C ILE A 53 -3.87 1.89 -12.09
N ALA A 54 -4.86 1.49 -11.29
CA ALA A 54 -6.27 1.75 -11.57
C ALA A 54 -6.60 3.25 -11.47
N SER A 55 -5.90 3.99 -10.61
CA SER A 55 -6.17 5.41 -10.39
C SER A 55 -5.93 6.29 -11.61
N GLU A 56 -5.08 5.86 -12.55
CA GLU A 56 -4.86 6.56 -13.83
C GLU A 56 -6.14 6.65 -14.68
N ARG A 57 -7.12 5.79 -14.41
CA ARG A 57 -8.41 5.74 -15.13
C ARG A 57 -9.52 6.52 -14.42
N GLU A 58 -9.26 7.07 -13.24
CA GLU A 58 -10.27 7.68 -12.38
C GLU A 58 -10.04 9.19 -12.23
N PRO A 59 -10.94 10.05 -12.74
CA PRO A 59 -10.82 11.49 -12.57
C PRO A 59 -11.28 11.92 -11.17
N PHE A 60 -10.34 12.08 -10.24
CA PHE A 60 -10.64 12.62 -8.91
C PHE A 60 -11.03 14.11 -9.00
N ARG A 61 -12.04 14.52 -8.22
CA ARG A 61 -12.58 15.90 -8.23
C ARG A 61 -11.67 16.90 -7.52
N THR A 62 -11.02 16.50 -6.44
CA THR A 62 -10.28 17.38 -5.53
C THR A 62 -8.76 17.16 -5.58
N VAL A 63 -8.31 16.05 -6.15
CA VAL A 63 -6.91 15.61 -6.18
C VAL A 63 -6.51 15.34 -7.62
N ASP A 64 -5.28 15.70 -7.96
CA ASP A 64 -4.59 15.18 -9.14
C ASP A 64 -3.58 14.14 -8.66
N LEU A 65 -3.92 12.87 -8.82
CA LEU A 65 -3.10 11.77 -8.32
C LEU A 65 -2.10 11.38 -9.42
N GLN A 66 -0.82 11.41 -9.09
CA GLN A 66 0.28 11.10 -9.99
C GLN A 66 1.00 9.84 -9.49
N PRO A 67 0.65 8.65 -10.00
CA PRO A 67 1.38 7.43 -9.70
C PRO A 67 2.82 7.52 -10.24
N VAL A 68 3.80 7.30 -9.36
CA VAL A 68 5.22 7.26 -9.73
C VAL A 68 5.70 5.83 -9.62
N LYS A 69 6.00 5.21 -10.76
CA LYS A 69 6.49 3.84 -10.82
C LYS A 69 7.97 3.80 -10.41
N PHE A 70 8.30 2.89 -9.51
CA PHE A 70 9.66 2.57 -9.11
C PHE A 70 10.00 1.11 -9.43
N SER A 71 11.30 0.78 -9.40
CA SER A 71 11.77 -0.58 -9.67
C SER A 71 12.25 -1.31 -8.41
N SER A 72 12.49 -0.60 -7.31
CA SER A 72 12.97 -1.20 -6.07
C SER A 72 12.48 -0.50 -4.80
N TRP A 73 12.43 -1.24 -3.69
CA TRP A 73 12.05 -0.69 -2.39
C TRP A 73 13.01 0.40 -1.85
N PRO A 74 14.35 0.27 -1.98
CA PRO A 74 15.27 1.32 -1.54
C PRO A 74 15.06 2.65 -2.29
N GLU A 75 14.77 2.58 -3.58
CA GLU A 75 14.53 3.75 -4.42
C GLU A 75 13.29 4.53 -3.97
N ILE A 76 12.17 3.83 -3.70
CA ILE A 76 10.96 4.45 -3.12
C ILE A 76 11.27 5.09 -1.77
N ALA A 77 12.01 4.39 -0.91
CA ALA A 77 12.31 4.86 0.44
C ALA A 77 13.15 6.16 0.43
N GLU A 78 14.16 6.25 -0.43
CA GLU A 78 14.96 7.47 -0.59
C GLU A 78 14.15 8.59 -1.26
N ALA A 79 13.34 8.28 -2.27
CA ALA A 79 12.47 9.28 -2.91
C ALA A 79 11.47 9.88 -1.90
N LEU A 80 10.85 9.05 -1.06
CA LEU A 80 9.94 9.52 -0.01
C LEU A 80 10.68 10.36 1.04
N LYS A 81 11.85 9.91 1.47
CA LYS A 81 12.68 10.63 2.45
C LYS A 81 13.17 11.98 1.93
N ALA A 82 13.50 12.07 0.63
CA ALA A 82 13.94 13.29 -0.02
C ALA A 82 12.79 14.26 -0.35
N GLY A 83 11.52 13.84 -0.16
CA GLY A 83 10.35 14.63 -0.55
C GLY A 83 10.13 14.71 -2.07
N ALA A 84 10.74 13.80 -2.84
CA ALA A 84 10.51 13.70 -4.28
C ALA A 84 9.11 13.15 -4.62
N ILE A 85 8.51 12.40 -3.68
CA ILE A 85 7.13 11.91 -3.69
C ILE A 85 6.45 12.25 -2.36
N ASP A 86 5.14 12.50 -2.40
CA ASP A 86 4.34 12.93 -1.25
C ASP A 86 3.88 11.75 -0.38
N GLY A 87 3.80 10.56 -0.98
CA GLY A 87 3.43 9.32 -0.31
C GLY A 87 3.90 8.11 -1.10
N ALA A 88 3.79 6.93 -0.49
CA ALA A 88 4.14 5.69 -1.16
C ALA A 88 3.42 4.49 -0.56
N PHE A 89 3.18 3.48 -1.40
CA PHE A 89 2.94 2.13 -0.91
C PHE A 89 4.27 1.50 -0.53
N LEU A 90 4.41 1.14 0.74
CA LEU A 90 5.65 0.60 1.31
C LEU A 90 5.36 -0.61 2.17
N LEU A 91 6.33 -1.52 2.22
CA LEU A 91 6.36 -2.60 3.20
C LEU A 91 6.40 -2.00 4.61
N THR A 92 5.55 -2.50 5.51
CA THR A 92 5.45 -2.01 6.89
C THR A 92 6.80 -1.87 7.60
N PRO A 93 7.75 -2.84 7.51
CA PRO A 93 9.04 -2.70 8.19
C PRO A 93 9.90 -1.54 7.64
N ILE A 94 9.78 -1.22 6.35
CA ILE A 94 10.47 -0.08 5.74
C ILE A 94 9.90 1.23 6.28
N GLY A 95 8.58 1.38 6.30
CA GLY A 95 7.91 2.55 6.86
C GLY A 95 8.26 2.78 8.33
N LEU A 96 8.27 1.72 9.15
CA LEU A 96 8.71 1.77 10.54
C LEU A 96 10.18 2.17 10.67
N THR A 97 11.05 1.64 9.80
CA THR A 97 12.48 1.97 9.79
C THR A 97 12.72 3.44 9.42
N LEU A 98 12.01 3.97 8.42
CA LEU A 98 12.08 5.38 8.03
C LEU A 98 11.70 6.28 9.21
N ARG A 99 10.58 5.97 9.87
CA ARG A 99 10.14 6.73 11.05
C ARG A 99 11.14 6.63 12.20
N ARG A 100 11.70 5.46 12.47
CA ARG A 100 12.75 5.26 13.49
C ARG A 100 14.00 6.09 13.20
N LYS A 101 14.34 6.27 11.92
CA LYS A 101 15.47 7.10 11.47
C LYS A 101 15.15 8.60 11.41
N GLY A 102 13.97 9.03 11.88
CA GLY A 102 13.60 10.44 11.96
C GLY A 102 12.91 11.01 10.73
N ALA A 103 12.61 10.20 9.71
CA ALA A 103 11.83 10.68 8.57
C ALA A 103 10.40 11.05 9.02
N PRO A 104 9.84 12.20 8.59
CA PRO A 104 8.53 12.71 9.02
C PRO A 104 7.35 11.98 8.34
N VAL A 105 7.37 10.64 8.34
CA VAL A 105 6.36 9.80 7.69
C VAL A 105 5.24 9.39 8.63
N ARG A 106 4.03 9.24 8.07
CA ARG A 106 2.81 8.79 8.76
C ARG A 106 2.15 7.67 7.97
N VAL A 107 1.61 6.68 8.68
CA VAL A 107 0.77 5.64 8.08
C VAL A 107 -0.64 6.19 7.94
N VAL A 108 -1.17 6.19 6.72
CA VAL A 108 -2.49 6.76 6.40
C VAL A 108 -3.48 5.71 5.89
N LEU A 109 -2.98 4.59 5.35
CA LEU A 109 -3.78 3.54 4.75
C LEU A 109 -3.05 2.20 4.88
N LEU A 110 -3.83 1.12 5.06
CA LEU A 110 -3.34 -0.26 4.87
C LEU A 110 -3.69 -0.69 3.44
N GLY A 111 -2.68 -0.88 2.59
CA GLY A 111 -2.87 -1.17 1.17
C GLY A 111 -3.53 -2.53 0.89
N HIS A 112 -3.31 -3.52 1.75
CA HIS A 112 -3.87 -4.86 1.64
C HIS A 112 -3.82 -5.56 3.01
N ARG A 113 -4.62 -6.63 3.20
CA ARG A 113 -4.63 -7.41 4.45
C ARG A 113 -4.32 -8.91 4.33
N ASN A 114 -4.31 -9.51 3.13
CA ASN A 114 -4.21 -10.98 2.98
C ASN A 114 -3.45 -11.44 1.70
N GLY A 115 -2.48 -10.67 1.19
CA GLY A 115 -1.98 -10.86 -0.18
C GLY A 115 -0.76 -11.76 -0.40
N SER A 116 -0.31 -12.55 0.60
CA SER A 116 1.04 -13.12 0.53
C SER A 116 1.10 -14.61 0.84
N VAL A 117 1.70 -15.36 -0.08
CA VAL A 117 1.83 -16.82 -0.02
C VAL A 117 3.26 -17.23 -0.37
N ILE A 118 3.71 -18.36 0.17
CA ILE A 118 4.93 -19.04 -0.28
C ILE A 118 4.51 -20.00 -1.39
N THR A 119 5.22 -19.96 -2.51
CA THR A 119 5.02 -20.89 -3.63
C THR A 119 6.22 -21.80 -3.77
N VAL A 120 5.97 -23.04 -4.18
CA VAL A 120 7.01 -24.06 -4.38
C VAL A 120 6.82 -24.69 -5.76
N LYS A 121 7.89 -25.29 -6.29
CA LYS A 121 7.80 -26.06 -7.52
C LYS A 121 6.86 -27.25 -7.30
N ASN A 122 5.98 -27.51 -8.26
CA ASN A 122 5.09 -28.67 -8.23
C ASN A 122 5.86 -29.97 -8.59
N SER A 123 6.77 -30.40 -7.72
CA SER A 123 7.51 -31.66 -7.85
C SER A 123 7.17 -32.69 -6.76
N GLY A 124 6.35 -32.32 -5.78
CA GLY A 124 6.06 -33.17 -4.62
C GLY A 124 7.21 -33.25 -3.60
N GLU A 125 8.31 -32.54 -3.80
CA GLU A 125 9.45 -32.50 -2.86
C GLU A 125 9.17 -31.68 -1.60
N ILE A 126 8.30 -30.67 -1.70
CA ILE A 126 7.99 -29.74 -0.61
C ILE A 126 6.48 -29.75 -0.40
N ASN A 127 6.02 -30.40 0.67
CA ASN A 127 4.61 -30.50 1.04
C ASN A 127 4.32 -29.92 2.43
N ARG A 128 5.36 -29.70 3.24
CA ARG A 128 5.28 -29.10 4.58
C ARG A 128 6.46 -28.17 4.83
N VAL A 129 6.38 -27.35 5.87
CA VAL A 129 7.42 -26.37 6.23
C VAL A 129 8.75 -27.04 6.52
N GLU A 130 8.72 -28.23 7.13
CA GLU A 130 9.91 -29.01 7.50
C GLU A 130 10.76 -29.40 6.27
N ASP A 131 10.14 -29.54 5.10
CA ASP A 131 10.83 -29.87 3.84
C ASP A 131 11.68 -28.70 3.31
N LEU A 132 11.51 -27.50 3.88
CA LEU A 132 12.33 -26.31 3.57
C LEU A 132 13.71 -26.35 4.23
N LYS A 133 13.97 -27.29 5.14
CA LYS A 133 15.23 -27.37 5.86
C LYS A 133 16.41 -27.54 4.89
N GLY A 134 17.35 -26.60 4.94
CA GLY A 134 18.55 -26.60 4.09
C GLY A 134 18.29 -26.16 2.65
N LYS A 135 17.08 -25.66 2.33
CA LYS A 135 16.77 -25.08 1.01
C LYS A 135 17.02 -23.57 1.04
N THR A 136 17.53 -23.03 -0.06
CA THR A 136 17.59 -21.58 -0.25
C THR A 136 16.21 -21.06 -0.63
N ILE A 137 15.69 -20.10 0.15
CA ILE A 137 14.37 -19.52 -0.06
C ILE A 137 14.51 -18.11 -0.65
N ALA A 138 13.91 -17.89 -1.81
CA ALA A 138 13.86 -16.55 -2.41
C ALA A 138 12.89 -15.65 -1.61
N ILE A 139 13.35 -14.45 -1.27
CA ILE A 139 12.56 -13.44 -0.56
C ILE A 139 12.47 -12.15 -1.37
N PRO A 140 11.37 -11.38 -1.28
CA PRO A 140 11.23 -10.13 -2.05
C PRO A 140 12.15 -9.02 -1.53
N SER A 141 12.40 -8.99 -0.22
CA SER A 141 13.31 -8.04 0.42
C SER A 141 13.70 -8.53 1.82
N PRO A 142 14.95 -8.28 2.28
CA PRO A 142 15.34 -8.51 3.67
C PRO A 142 14.46 -7.76 4.69
N PHE A 143 13.92 -6.60 4.30
CA PHE A 143 13.04 -5.76 5.14
C PHE A 143 11.55 -5.99 4.85
N SER A 144 11.18 -7.16 4.35
CA SER A 144 9.79 -7.51 4.07
C SER A 144 9.08 -8.17 5.26
N THR A 145 7.77 -7.92 5.35
CA THR A 145 6.89 -8.66 6.26
C THR A 145 6.98 -10.17 5.98
N HIS A 146 7.09 -10.57 4.72
CA HIS A 146 7.27 -11.96 4.28
C HIS A 146 8.48 -12.60 4.93
N ASN A 147 9.63 -11.92 4.92
CA ASN A 147 10.85 -12.44 5.52
C ASN A 147 10.70 -12.58 7.04
N ILE A 148 10.09 -11.59 7.72
CA ILE A 148 9.85 -11.66 9.17
C ILE A 148 8.95 -12.86 9.51
N LEU A 149 7.86 -13.04 8.77
CA LEU A 149 6.92 -14.15 8.98
C LEU A 149 7.53 -15.51 8.63
N LEU A 150 8.28 -15.59 7.53
CA LEU A 150 9.01 -16.80 7.14
C LEU A 150 9.99 -17.22 8.24
N ARG A 151 10.83 -16.30 8.72
CA ARG A 151 11.81 -16.59 9.78
C ARG A 151 11.11 -17.03 11.07
N LYS A 152 9.96 -16.45 11.42
CA LYS A 152 9.14 -16.90 12.55
C LYS A 152 8.67 -18.34 12.37
N VAL A 153 8.08 -18.67 11.22
CA VAL A 153 7.58 -20.02 10.92
C VAL A 153 8.71 -21.07 10.91
N LEU A 154 9.88 -20.74 10.34
CA LEU A 154 11.05 -21.62 10.37
C LEU A 154 11.54 -21.86 11.80
N THR A 155 11.61 -20.79 12.61
CA THR A 155 12.02 -20.89 14.02
C THR A 155 11.09 -21.78 14.83
N GLU A 156 9.77 -21.64 14.65
CA GLU A 156 8.75 -22.48 15.32
C GLU A 156 8.88 -23.97 14.98
N LYS A 157 9.47 -24.29 13.82
CA LYS A 157 9.76 -25.66 13.37
C LYS A 157 11.18 -26.11 13.68
N ASN A 158 11.94 -25.35 14.48
CA ASN A 158 13.35 -25.62 14.80
C ASN A 158 14.23 -25.72 13.54
N ILE A 159 13.93 -24.91 12.53
CA ILE A 159 14.73 -24.76 11.31
C ILE A 159 15.49 -23.45 11.42
N ASP A 160 16.80 -23.47 11.10
CA ASP A 160 17.64 -22.27 11.11
C ASP A 160 17.11 -21.22 10.10
N PRO A 161 16.65 -20.05 10.56
CA PRO A 161 16.09 -19.00 9.69
C PRO A 161 17.16 -18.12 9.03
N ALA A 162 18.46 -18.41 9.23
CA ALA A 162 19.57 -17.70 8.60
C ALA A 162 20.08 -18.40 7.32
N ARG A 163 19.56 -19.59 6.98
CA ARG A 163 19.98 -20.39 5.82
C ARG A 163 18.82 -20.70 4.89
#